data_AF-A0A6C0J7S9-F1
#
_entry.id   AF-A0A6C0J7S9-F1
#
_cell.length_a   1.000
_cell.length_b   1.000
_cell.length_c   1.000
_cell.angle_alpha   90.00
_cell.angle_beta   90.00
_cell.angle_gamma   90.00
#
_symmetry.space_group_name_H-M   'P 1'
#
loop_
_entity.id
_entity.type
_entity.pdbx_description
1 polymer ?
#
loop_
_entity_poly.entity_id
_entity_poly.type
_entity_poly.pdbx_seq_one_letter_code
_entity_poly.pdbx_strand_id
1 'polypeptide(L)'
;MSSVRIDNLDYNTNVVHDVNKNIIVESFLSGKIPEITDLKERLEILLVKCFSFTSKRCNYDELTGRYSSEDDMLWSVLKGSDAISNHHCAGSILHNKSSKGYLKYLEIMFWNKYKVITTHTLKKRDINILRSNGIKDKGHIENPAMRWSKTHNEFIIKVSMENNTLEKHIVLRKIIELNPEIEIEVSLPIINDLPDWVNKEYLEWKKFIHLNSKHIKIIEE
;
A
#
# COMPACT_ATOMS: atom_id res chain seq x y z
N MET A 1 47.70 -19.08 -11.09
CA MET A 1 46.48 -18.89 -10.25
C MET A 1 45.88 -17.55 -10.62
N SER A 2 44.76 -17.59 -11.33
CA SER A 2 44.12 -16.46 -12.00
C SER A 2 43.34 -15.58 -11.03
N SER A 3 43.65 -14.28 -11.01
CA SER A 3 42.85 -13.24 -10.37
C SER A 3 41.55 -13.05 -11.15
N VAL A 4 40.41 -13.32 -10.52
CA VAL A 4 39.11 -12.90 -11.05
C VAL A 4 38.87 -11.46 -10.60
N ARG A 5 39.00 -10.53 -11.55
CA ARG A 5 38.44 -9.18 -11.43
C ARG A 5 36.92 -9.32 -11.34
N ILE A 6 36.32 -8.76 -10.30
CA ILE A 6 34.88 -8.55 -10.25
C ILE A 6 34.64 -7.19 -10.89
N ASP A 7 34.08 -7.23 -12.09
CA ASP A 7 33.69 -6.06 -12.85
C ASP A 7 32.58 -5.28 -12.11
N ASN A 8 32.69 -3.95 -12.15
CA ASN A 8 31.68 -3.03 -11.67
C ASN A 8 30.34 -3.30 -12.37
N LEU A 9 29.37 -3.85 -11.64
CA LEU A 9 27.98 -3.89 -12.08
C LEU A 9 27.31 -2.58 -11.65
N ASP A 10 27.24 -1.64 -12.60
CA ASP A 10 26.35 -0.48 -12.53
C ASP A 10 24.90 -0.98 -12.49
N TYR A 11 24.32 -1.07 -11.30
CA TYR A 11 22.90 -1.33 -11.15
C TYR A 11 22.12 -0.04 -11.36
N ASN A 12 21.44 0.03 -12.51
CA ASN A 12 20.44 1.02 -12.85
C ASN A 12 19.53 1.36 -11.65
N THR A 13 19.70 2.55 -11.11
CA THR A 13 18.76 3.21 -10.20
C THR A 13 17.45 3.43 -10.93
N ASN A 14 16.40 2.67 -10.57
CA ASN A 14 15.04 2.99 -10.98
C ASN A 14 14.57 4.22 -10.18
N VAL A 15 14.66 5.37 -10.82
CA VAL A 15 14.17 6.66 -10.31
C VAL A 15 12.65 6.63 -10.31
N VAL A 16 12.04 6.66 -9.11
CA VAL A 16 10.61 6.95 -8.97
C VAL A 16 10.47 8.47 -8.84
N HIS A 17 9.98 9.12 -9.89
CA HIS A 17 9.77 10.57 -9.92
C HIS A 17 8.49 10.94 -9.15
N ASP A 18 8.64 11.67 -8.03
CA ASP A 18 7.56 12.42 -7.40
C ASP A 18 7.89 13.92 -7.49
N VAL A 19 7.02 14.70 -8.12
CA VAL A 19 7.33 16.04 -8.68
C VAL A 19 7.47 17.12 -7.60
N ASN A 20 7.37 16.81 -6.30
CA ASN A 20 7.36 17.86 -5.27
C ASN A 20 8.14 17.61 -3.97
N LYS A 21 9.07 16.66 -3.91
CA LYS A 21 10.11 16.57 -2.87
C LYS A 21 11.14 15.51 -3.28
N ASN A 22 12.36 15.93 -3.63
CA ASN A 22 13.47 15.03 -3.89
C ASN A 22 13.90 14.34 -2.58
N ILE A 23 13.26 13.24 -2.22
CA ILE A 23 13.79 12.33 -1.20
C ILE A 23 14.59 11.26 -1.96
N ILE A 24 15.90 11.50 -2.13
CA ILE A 24 16.82 10.44 -2.55
C ILE A 24 16.94 9.49 -1.37
N VAL A 25 16.27 8.35 -1.49
CA VAL A 25 16.35 7.32 -0.48
C VAL A 25 17.43 6.33 -0.91
N GLU A 26 18.65 6.52 -0.42
CA GLU A 26 19.75 5.58 -0.70
C GLU A 26 19.37 4.16 -0.25
N SER A 27 19.61 3.20 -1.15
CA SER A 27 19.64 1.79 -0.79
C SER A 27 20.86 1.59 0.11
N PHE A 28 20.63 1.42 1.41
CA PHE A 28 21.68 1.16 2.38
C PHE A 28 22.17 -0.28 2.23
N LEU A 29 22.81 -0.60 1.10
CA LEU A 29 23.53 -1.87 0.93
C LEU A 29 24.94 -1.79 1.53
N SER A 30 25.49 -0.59 1.71
CA SER A 30 26.83 -0.38 2.32
C SER A 30 26.97 0.86 3.22
N GLY A 31 25.96 1.73 3.30
CA GLY A 31 26.02 2.96 4.11
C GLY A 31 25.55 2.77 5.56
N LYS A 32 26.12 3.55 6.49
CA LYS A 32 25.54 3.78 7.82
C LYS A 32 24.12 4.32 7.62
N ILE A 33 23.13 3.62 8.16
CA ILE A 33 21.76 4.11 8.15
C ILE A 33 21.71 5.29 9.13
N PRO A 34 21.19 6.47 8.73
CA PRO A 34 21.07 7.61 9.63
C PRO A 34 20.33 7.21 10.91
N GLU A 35 20.88 7.61 12.05
CA GLU A 35 20.17 7.61 13.33
C GLU A 35 19.09 8.70 13.26
N ILE A 36 17.97 8.35 12.64
CA ILE A 36 16.76 9.17 12.70
C ILE A 36 16.16 8.94 14.08
N THR A 37 16.21 9.96 14.91
CA THR A 37 15.68 9.97 16.28
C THR A 37 14.17 10.24 16.30
N ASP A 38 13.64 10.92 15.29
CA ASP A 38 12.20 11.19 15.15
C ASP A 38 11.47 10.01 14.48
N LEU A 39 10.49 9.46 15.20
CA LEU A 39 9.71 8.31 14.73
C LEU A 39 8.88 8.68 13.49
N LYS A 40 8.33 9.89 13.41
CA LYS A 40 7.48 10.29 12.29
C LYS A 40 8.28 10.33 10.99
N GLU A 41 9.41 11.03 10.98
CA GLU A 41 10.29 11.11 9.81
C GLU A 41 10.77 9.71 9.36
N ARG A 42 11.11 8.84 10.32
CA ARG A 42 11.47 7.44 10.04
C ARG A 42 10.36 6.72 9.27
N LEU A 43 9.12 6.83 9.75
CA LEU A 43 7.97 6.18 9.13
C LEU A 43 7.62 6.81 7.78
N GLU A 44 7.80 8.12 7.59
CA GLU A 44 7.63 8.77 6.29
C GLU A 44 8.60 8.23 5.22
N ILE A 45 9.86 8.02 5.61
CA ILE A 45 10.87 7.41 4.72
C ILE A 45 10.53 5.94 4.44
N LEU A 46 10.16 5.18 5.49
CA LEU A 46 9.80 3.78 5.33
C LEU A 46 8.58 3.59 4.43
N LEU A 47 7.61 4.51 4.49
CA LEU A 47 6.42 4.48 3.63
C LEU A 47 6.77 4.51 2.13
N VAL A 48 7.88 5.14 1.76
CA VAL A 48 8.39 5.10 0.38
C VAL A 48 9.19 3.81 0.14
N LYS A 49 10.10 3.47 1.06
CA LYS A 49 11.00 2.31 0.91
C LYS A 49 10.31 0.96 0.83
N CYS A 50 9.20 0.78 1.56
CA CYS A 50 8.53 -0.52 1.61
C CYS A 50 7.93 -0.95 0.26
N PHE A 51 7.84 -0.04 -0.72
CA PHE A 51 7.46 -0.33 -2.10
C PHE A 51 8.66 -0.48 -3.05
N SER A 52 9.88 -0.16 -2.60
CA SER A 52 11.11 -0.37 -3.35
C SER A 52 11.58 -1.81 -3.21
N PHE A 53 11.94 -2.45 -4.32
CA PHE A 53 12.58 -3.76 -4.31
C PHE A 53 13.99 -3.64 -3.71
N THR A 54 14.10 -3.92 -2.41
CA THR A 54 15.36 -3.86 -1.67
C THR A 54 15.48 -5.10 -0.80
N SER A 55 16.69 -5.67 -0.70
CA SER A 55 16.96 -6.74 0.24
C SER A 55 16.75 -6.23 1.66
N LYS A 56 16.02 -7.01 2.47
CA LYS A 56 15.78 -6.70 3.87
C LYS A 56 16.91 -7.29 4.72
N ARG A 57 17.43 -6.50 5.65
CA ARG A 57 18.44 -6.98 6.63
C ARG A 57 17.70 -7.74 7.72
N CYS A 58 17.93 -9.06 7.86
CA CYS A 58 17.15 -9.96 8.72
C CYS A 58 17.08 -9.57 10.20
N ASN A 59 18.00 -8.73 10.68
CA ASN A 59 18.09 -8.28 12.06
C ASN A 59 17.87 -6.76 12.22
N TYR A 60 17.27 -6.11 11.22
CA TYR A 60 17.03 -4.67 11.23
C TYR A 60 15.53 -4.39 11.36
N ASP A 61 15.16 -3.73 12.45
CA ASP A 61 13.81 -3.22 12.65
C ASP A 61 13.62 -1.94 11.83
N GLU A 62 12.86 -2.03 10.74
CA GLU A 62 12.63 -0.91 9.84
C GLU A 62 11.73 0.18 10.45
N LEU A 63 10.85 -0.16 11.41
CA LEU A 63 9.94 0.79 12.04
C LEU A 63 10.68 1.76 12.97
N THR A 64 11.71 1.26 13.67
CA THR A 64 12.54 2.07 14.59
C THR A 64 13.87 2.48 13.99
N GLY A 65 14.31 1.76 12.97
CA GLY A 65 15.61 1.86 12.34
C GLY A 65 16.78 1.34 13.19
N ARG A 66 16.54 0.37 14.07
CA ARG A 66 17.53 -0.21 14.98
C ARG A 66 17.83 -1.67 14.64
N TYR A 67 19.05 -2.10 14.92
CA TYR A 67 19.38 -3.51 14.88
C TYR A 67 18.85 -4.21 16.14
N SER A 68 18.23 -5.36 15.93
CA SER A 68 17.77 -6.28 16.97
C SER A 68 18.69 -7.49 16.97
N SER A 69 19.22 -7.86 18.13
CA SER A 69 19.91 -9.15 18.32
C SER A 69 18.94 -10.30 18.62
N GLU A 70 17.65 -10.00 18.75
CA GLU A 70 16.61 -10.95 19.14
C GLU A 70 16.01 -11.65 17.91
N ASP A 71 15.64 -12.93 18.08
CA ASP A 71 14.97 -13.77 17.07
C ASP A 71 13.50 -13.39 16.82
N ASP A 72 12.98 -12.36 17.50
CA ASP A 72 11.58 -11.92 17.45
C ASP A 72 11.28 -10.95 16.28
N MET A 73 11.95 -11.17 15.15
CA MET A 73 11.74 -10.41 13.92
C MET A 73 10.48 -10.91 13.19
N LEU A 74 9.58 -9.99 12.88
CA LEU A 74 8.32 -10.25 12.19
C LEU A 74 8.34 -9.62 10.82
N TRP A 75 7.87 -10.37 9.83
CA TRP A 75 7.57 -9.86 8.49
C TRP A 75 6.09 -9.49 8.40
N SER A 76 5.81 -8.23 8.12
CA SER A 76 4.47 -7.71 7.90
C SER A 76 4.35 -7.07 6.52
N VAL A 77 3.12 -7.00 6.00
CA VAL A 77 2.79 -6.28 4.78
C VAL A 77 1.72 -5.25 5.10
N LEU A 78 1.91 -4.00 4.65
CA LEU A 78 0.91 -2.95 4.83
C LEU A 78 -0.44 -3.35 4.22
N LYS A 79 -1.50 -3.30 5.02
CA LYS A 79 -2.85 -3.62 4.55
C LYS A 79 -3.27 -2.68 3.41
N GLY A 80 -3.54 -3.27 2.26
CA GLY A 80 -3.94 -2.58 1.04
C GLY A 80 -2.80 -2.23 0.08
N SER A 81 -1.57 -2.72 0.33
CA SER A 81 -0.44 -2.52 -0.58
C SER A 81 -0.67 -3.11 -1.98
N ASP A 82 -1.46 -4.18 -2.05
CA ASP A 82 -1.91 -4.87 -3.25
C ASP A 82 -2.77 -4.01 -4.20
N ALA A 83 -3.41 -2.95 -3.66
CA ALA A 83 -4.12 -1.98 -4.47
C ALA A 83 -3.17 -1.07 -5.28
N ILE A 84 -1.94 -0.90 -4.78
CA ILE A 84 -0.91 -0.01 -5.33
C ILE A 84 0.06 -0.76 -6.23
N SER A 85 0.50 -1.94 -5.82
CA SER A 85 1.49 -2.72 -6.54
C SER A 85 1.13 -4.20 -6.56
N ASN A 86 1.38 -4.85 -7.69
CA ASN A 86 1.18 -6.29 -7.88
C ASN A 86 2.41 -7.11 -7.43
N HIS A 87 3.48 -6.44 -7.02
CA HIS A 87 4.67 -7.14 -6.56
C HIS A 87 4.43 -7.73 -5.16
N HIS A 88 4.66 -9.04 -4.99
CA HIS A 88 4.37 -9.76 -3.74
C HIS A 88 5.09 -9.20 -2.49
N CYS A 89 6.27 -8.59 -2.66
CA CYS A 89 6.99 -7.91 -1.56
C CYS A 89 6.60 -6.44 -1.36
N ALA A 90 5.65 -5.89 -2.12
CA ALA A 90 5.28 -4.48 -2.01
C ALA A 90 4.56 -4.18 -0.69
N GLY A 91 5.01 -3.13 -0.01
CA GLY A 91 4.55 -2.79 1.33
C GLY A 91 5.12 -3.70 2.43
N SER A 92 6.14 -4.51 2.13
CA SER A 92 6.78 -5.37 3.12
C SER A 92 7.64 -4.59 4.10
N ILE A 93 7.55 -4.98 5.37
CA ILE A 93 8.24 -4.36 6.50
C ILE A 93 8.71 -5.47 7.43
N LEU A 94 9.99 -5.44 7.75
CA LEU A 94 10.59 -6.26 8.79
C LEU A 94 10.71 -5.43 10.08
N HIS A 95 10.22 -5.96 11.19
CA HIS A 95 10.22 -5.24 12.47
C HIS A 95 10.26 -6.19 13.67
N ASN A 96 10.74 -5.74 14.83
CA ASN A 96 10.69 -6.52 16.05
C ASN A 96 9.25 -6.54 16.63
N LYS A 97 8.91 -7.56 17.40
CA LYS A 97 7.62 -7.67 18.10
C LYS A 97 7.32 -6.46 19.00
N SER A 98 8.33 -5.90 19.66
CA SER A 98 8.21 -4.73 20.56
C SER A 98 7.80 -3.44 19.84
N SER A 99 8.14 -3.29 18.55
CA SER A 99 7.81 -2.10 17.75
C SER A 99 6.51 -2.25 16.94
N LYS A 100 5.79 -3.37 17.09
CA LYS A 100 4.56 -3.68 16.33
C LYS A 100 3.51 -2.57 16.38
N GLY A 101 3.44 -1.79 17.47
CA GLY A 101 2.53 -0.64 17.56
C GLY A 101 2.74 0.40 16.44
N TYR A 102 3.99 0.62 16.02
CA TYR A 102 4.34 1.59 14.98
C TYR A 102 3.90 1.15 13.58
N LEU A 103 3.67 -0.15 13.36
CA LEU A 103 3.12 -0.65 12.11
C LEU A 103 1.73 -0.03 11.86
N LYS A 104 0.93 0.15 12.91
CA LYS A 104 -0.40 0.74 12.80
C LYS A 104 -0.33 2.22 12.39
N TYR A 105 0.66 2.95 12.89
CA TYR A 105 0.88 4.34 12.51
C TYR A 105 1.25 4.44 11.04
N LEU A 106 2.14 3.56 10.57
CA LEU A 106 2.53 3.49 9.17
C LEU A 106 1.37 3.08 8.25
N GLU A 107 0.51 2.16 8.67
CA GLU A 107 -0.73 1.80 7.95
C GLU A 107 -1.64 3.03 7.76
N ILE A 108 -1.85 3.82 8.81
CA ILE A 108 -2.69 5.03 8.74
C ILE A 108 -2.08 6.06 7.78
N MET A 109 -0.78 6.31 7.87
CA MET A 109 -0.08 7.19 6.93
C MET A 109 -0.20 6.69 5.49
N PHE A 110 -0.08 5.37 5.28
CA PHE A 110 -0.28 4.73 3.98
C PHE A 110 -1.70 4.94 3.45
N TRP A 111 -2.72 4.71 4.27
CA TRP A 111 -4.12 4.93 3.90
C TRP A 111 -4.36 6.38 3.53
N ASN A 112 -3.82 7.35 4.29
CA ASN A 112 -3.98 8.76 3.96
C ASN A 112 -3.23 9.16 2.69
N LYS A 113 -1.99 8.68 2.50
CA LYS A 113 -1.17 9.03 1.33
C LYS A 113 -1.79 8.53 0.02
N TYR A 114 -2.25 7.28 0.01
CA TYR A 114 -2.76 6.61 -1.19
C TYR A 114 -4.29 6.53 -1.26
N LYS A 115 -4.99 7.09 -0.26
CA LYS A 115 -6.46 7.08 -0.13
C LYS A 115 -7.01 5.68 -0.31
N VAL A 116 -6.48 4.75 0.47
CA VAL A 116 -6.79 3.31 0.40
C VAL A 116 -7.95 2.98 1.34
N ILE A 117 -8.86 2.11 0.91
CA ILE A 117 -9.94 1.55 1.73
C ILE A 117 -9.78 0.03 1.73
N THR A 118 -9.56 -0.55 2.90
CA THR A 118 -9.19 -1.97 3.04
C THR A 118 -10.37 -2.89 3.33
N THR A 119 -11.52 -2.36 3.77
CA THR A 119 -12.70 -3.17 4.13
C THR A 119 -13.92 -2.69 3.34
N HIS A 120 -14.55 -3.62 2.61
CA HIS A 120 -15.71 -3.34 1.78
C HIS A 120 -16.42 -4.61 1.29
N THR A 121 -17.65 -4.45 0.80
CA THR A 121 -18.53 -5.56 0.38
C THR A 121 -18.20 -6.18 -0.97
N LEU A 122 -17.37 -5.52 -1.80
CA LEU A 122 -16.95 -6.06 -3.12
C LEU A 122 -16.00 -7.28 -3.04
N LYS A 123 -15.51 -7.64 -1.86
CA LYS A 123 -14.55 -8.75 -1.71
C LYS A 123 -15.21 -10.09 -2.04
N LYS A 124 -14.43 -10.96 -2.67
CA LYS A 124 -14.76 -12.33 -3.08
C LYS A 124 -16.04 -12.40 -3.91
N ARG A 125 -16.20 -11.44 -4.83
CA ARG A 125 -17.43 -11.27 -5.61
C ARG A 125 -17.14 -11.30 -7.10
N ASP A 126 -17.99 -12.04 -7.82
CA ASP A 126 -18.03 -12.02 -9.27
C ASP A 126 -18.80 -10.80 -9.75
N ILE A 127 -18.27 -10.14 -10.78
CA ILE A 127 -18.87 -8.95 -11.38
C ILE A 127 -18.88 -9.07 -12.90
N ASN A 128 -19.86 -8.43 -13.53
CA ASN A 128 -19.84 -8.13 -14.95
C ASN A 128 -18.87 -6.97 -15.19
N ILE A 129 -18.05 -7.12 -16.22
CA ILE A 129 -17.11 -6.10 -16.70
C ILE A 129 -17.32 -5.89 -18.20
N LEU A 130 -16.88 -4.72 -18.69
CA LEU A 130 -16.90 -4.41 -20.12
C LEU A 130 -15.46 -4.48 -20.67
N ARG A 131 -15.23 -5.38 -21.62
CA ARG A 131 -13.95 -5.47 -22.34
C ARG A 131 -13.78 -4.31 -23.32
N SER A 132 -12.55 -4.06 -23.76
CA SER A 132 -12.23 -3.00 -24.73
C SER A 132 -12.95 -3.18 -26.08
N ASN A 133 -13.29 -4.42 -26.45
CA ASN A 133 -14.08 -4.75 -27.63
C ASN A 133 -15.60 -4.59 -27.44
N GLY A 134 -16.05 -4.06 -26.30
CA GLY A 134 -17.46 -3.83 -26.00
C GLY A 134 -18.24 -5.07 -25.54
N ILE A 135 -17.59 -6.22 -25.43
CA ILE A 135 -18.23 -7.46 -24.94
C ILE A 135 -18.28 -7.45 -23.41
N LYS A 136 -19.44 -7.82 -22.85
CA LYS A 136 -19.59 -8.08 -21.41
C LYS A 136 -18.95 -9.42 -21.06
N ASP A 137 -18.15 -9.43 -20.01
CA ASP A 137 -17.47 -10.62 -19.52
C ASP A 137 -17.55 -10.69 -17.98
N LYS A 138 -17.14 -11.81 -17.40
CA LYS A 138 -17.05 -12.02 -15.96
C LYS A 138 -15.64 -11.70 -15.45
N GLY A 139 -15.58 -10.91 -14.40
CA GLY A 139 -14.39 -10.69 -13.59
C GLY A 139 -14.64 -11.08 -12.15
N HIS A 140 -13.56 -11.36 -11.41
CA HIS A 140 -13.61 -11.71 -10.00
C HIS A 140 -12.81 -10.70 -9.18
N ILE A 141 -13.40 -10.21 -8.10
CA ILE A 141 -12.72 -9.37 -7.11
C ILE A 141 -12.34 -10.30 -5.96
N GLU A 142 -11.05 -10.62 -5.83
CA GLU A 142 -10.57 -11.51 -4.76
C GLU A 142 -10.70 -10.86 -3.38
N ASN A 143 -9.63 -10.24 -2.88
CA ASN A 143 -9.67 -9.49 -1.63
C ASN A 143 -8.89 -8.16 -1.72
N PRO A 144 -8.85 -7.47 -2.88
CA PRO A 144 -8.02 -6.30 -2.98
C PRO A 144 -8.59 -5.15 -2.18
N ALA A 145 -7.73 -4.24 -1.73
CA ALA A 145 -8.19 -2.95 -1.24
C ALA A 145 -8.64 -2.04 -2.40
N MET A 146 -9.52 -1.07 -2.12
CA MET A 146 -9.80 0.03 -3.06
C MET A 146 -8.77 1.14 -2.88
N ARG A 147 -8.54 1.92 -3.93
CA ARG A 147 -7.75 3.15 -3.83
C ARG A 147 -8.32 4.27 -4.68
N TRP A 148 -8.04 5.50 -4.30
CA TRP A 148 -8.34 6.65 -5.15
C TRP A 148 -7.42 6.68 -6.38
N SER A 149 -8.00 6.89 -7.55
CA SER A 149 -7.26 7.20 -8.77
C SER A 149 -7.35 8.70 -9.06
N LYS A 150 -6.22 9.41 -8.98
CA LYS A 150 -6.14 10.82 -9.40
C LYS A 150 -6.54 10.99 -10.88
N THR A 151 -6.13 10.06 -11.74
CA THR A 151 -6.42 10.08 -13.18
C THR A 151 -7.91 9.99 -13.48
N HIS A 152 -8.64 9.15 -12.74
CA HIS A 152 -10.08 8.96 -12.96
C HIS A 152 -10.94 9.86 -12.05
N ASN A 153 -10.31 10.52 -11.07
CA ASN A 153 -10.98 11.25 -9.99
C ASN A 153 -12.07 10.40 -9.31
N GLU A 154 -11.75 9.12 -9.07
CA GLU A 154 -12.68 8.12 -8.55
C GLU A 154 -11.93 6.97 -7.86
N PHE A 155 -12.60 6.23 -6.98
CA PHE A 155 -12.10 4.96 -6.47
C PHE A 155 -12.03 3.91 -7.57
N ILE A 156 -10.95 3.14 -7.53
CA ILE A 156 -10.72 1.98 -8.39
C ILE A 156 -10.47 0.75 -7.52
N ILE A 157 -10.82 -0.41 -8.06
CA ILE A 157 -10.56 -1.70 -7.46
C ILE A 157 -9.97 -2.64 -8.51
N LYS A 158 -9.09 -3.53 -8.06
CA LYS A 158 -8.50 -4.56 -8.91
C LYS A 158 -9.51 -5.67 -9.16
N VAL A 159 -9.58 -6.12 -10.42
CA VAL A 159 -10.46 -7.20 -10.87
C VAL A 159 -9.61 -8.18 -11.66
N SER A 160 -9.70 -9.45 -11.30
CA SER A 160 -9.07 -10.57 -11.99
C SER A 160 -10.01 -11.10 -13.07
N MET A 161 -9.44 -11.48 -14.21
CA MET A 161 -10.12 -12.01 -15.39
C MET A 161 -9.37 -13.26 -15.86
N GLU A 162 -10.00 -14.05 -16.74
CA GLU A 162 -9.34 -15.17 -17.42
C GLU A 162 -8.65 -16.14 -16.44
N ASN A 163 -9.39 -16.57 -15.40
CA ASN A 163 -8.87 -17.44 -14.33
C ASN A 163 -7.61 -16.88 -13.64
N ASN A 164 -7.63 -15.60 -13.28
CA ASN A 164 -6.55 -14.87 -12.60
C ASN A 164 -5.28 -14.64 -13.44
N THR A 165 -5.32 -14.85 -14.75
CA THR A 165 -4.16 -14.59 -15.61
C THR A 165 -4.04 -13.11 -16.00
N LEU A 166 -5.15 -12.36 -15.95
CA LEU A 166 -5.19 -10.94 -16.26
C LEU A 166 -5.81 -10.14 -15.12
N GLU A 167 -5.12 -9.12 -14.64
CA GLU A 167 -5.62 -8.19 -13.62
C GLU A 167 -5.78 -6.78 -14.19
N LYS A 168 -6.86 -6.09 -13.80
CA LYS A 168 -7.09 -4.69 -14.20
C LYS A 168 -7.75 -3.88 -13.09
N HIS A 169 -7.37 -2.62 -12.95
CA HIS A 169 -8.09 -1.67 -12.11
C HIS A 169 -9.32 -1.11 -12.85
N ILE A 170 -10.48 -1.20 -12.22
CA ILE A 170 -11.77 -0.71 -12.73
C ILE A 170 -12.32 0.36 -11.77
N VAL A 171 -12.84 1.47 -12.32
CA VAL A 171 -13.51 2.52 -11.55
C VAL A 171 -14.85 2.03 -11.00
N LEU A 172 -15.20 2.45 -9.78
CA LEU A 172 -16.38 1.95 -9.08
C LEU A 172 -17.69 2.23 -9.81
N ARG A 173 -17.89 3.42 -10.39
CA ARG A 173 -19.09 3.73 -11.17
C ARG A 173 -19.35 2.71 -12.28
N LYS A 174 -18.32 2.25 -12.99
CA LYS A 174 -18.48 1.23 -14.04
C LYS A 174 -18.92 -0.12 -13.47
N ILE A 175 -18.48 -0.46 -12.26
CA ILE A 175 -18.94 -1.68 -11.58
C ILE A 175 -20.42 -1.55 -11.26
N ILE A 176 -20.86 -0.41 -10.71
CA ILE A 176 -22.26 -0.16 -10.39
C ILE A 176 -23.14 -0.17 -11.65
N GLU A 177 -22.71 0.50 -12.73
CA GLU A 177 -23.44 0.54 -14.01
C GLU A 177 -23.66 -0.85 -14.62
N LEU A 178 -22.68 -1.74 -14.49
CA LEU A 178 -22.72 -3.09 -15.05
C LEU A 178 -23.33 -4.14 -14.10
N ASN A 179 -23.47 -3.79 -12.83
CA ASN A 179 -23.95 -4.67 -11.75
C ASN A 179 -24.90 -3.87 -10.84
N PRO A 180 -26.05 -3.42 -11.35
CA PRO A 180 -26.97 -2.56 -10.60
C PRO A 180 -27.54 -3.20 -9.33
N GLU A 181 -27.45 -4.53 -9.20
CA GLU A 181 -27.81 -5.29 -8.01
C GLU A 181 -26.81 -5.19 -6.86
N ILE A 182 -25.59 -4.68 -7.12
CA ILE A 182 -24.53 -4.62 -6.11
C ILE A 182 -24.61 -3.31 -5.34
N GLU A 183 -24.86 -3.41 -4.03
CA GLU A 183 -24.61 -2.34 -3.08
C GLU A 183 -23.16 -2.39 -2.57
N ILE A 184 -22.46 -1.27 -2.68
CA ILE A 184 -21.09 -1.12 -2.18
C ILE A 184 -21.15 -0.45 -0.81
N GLU A 185 -20.72 -1.17 0.21
CA GLU A 185 -20.49 -0.63 1.55
C GLU A 185 -18.99 -0.67 1.86
N VAL A 186 -18.50 0.36 2.54
CA VAL A 186 -17.14 0.44 3.08
C VAL A 186 -17.19 0.62 4.59
N SER A 187 -16.38 -0.16 5.30
CA SER A 187 -16.26 -0.05 6.75
C SER A 187 -14.94 0.65 7.08
N LEU A 188 -15.04 1.81 7.74
CA LEU A 188 -13.89 2.57 8.21
C LEU A 188 -13.62 2.20 9.67
N PRO A 189 -12.41 1.74 10.03
CA PRO A 189 -12.12 1.30 11.38
C PRO A 189 -12.16 2.49 12.34
N ILE A 190 -12.73 2.33 13.54
CA ILE A 190 -12.65 3.26 14.67
C ILE A 190 -11.34 2.98 15.41
N ILE A 191 -10.46 3.98 15.48
CA ILE A 191 -9.14 3.84 16.11
C ILE A 191 -8.99 4.96 17.13
N ASN A 192 -8.80 4.55 18.39
CA ASN A 192 -8.59 5.45 19.52
C ASN A 192 -7.09 5.50 19.88
N ASP A 193 -6.73 6.46 20.75
CA ASP A 193 -5.40 6.55 21.37
C ASP A 193 -4.23 6.69 20.39
N LEU A 194 -4.43 7.48 19.32
CA LEU A 194 -3.39 7.79 18.35
C LEU A 194 -2.57 9.03 18.76
N PRO A 195 -1.26 9.06 18.53
CA PRO A 195 -0.47 10.29 18.63
C PRO A 195 -1.06 11.38 17.72
N ASP A 196 -1.01 12.64 18.13
CA ASP A 196 -1.64 13.77 17.42
C ASP A 196 -1.34 13.81 15.91
N TRP A 197 -0.08 13.56 15.55
CA TRP A 197 0.34 13.57 14.15
C TRP A 197 -0.24 12.39 13.35
N VAL A 198 -0.44 11.22 13.96
CA VAL A 198 -1.11 10.07 13.33
C VAL A 198 -2.61 10.30 13.25
N ASN A 199 -3.19 10.84 14.32
CA ASN A 199 -4.62 11.16 14.37
C ASN A 199 -5.00 12.16 13.28
N LYS A 200 -4.16 13.15 13.01
CA LYS A 200 -4.34 14.08 11.89
C LYS A 200 -4.42 13.34 10.54
N GLU A 201 -3.47 12.45 10.25
CA GLU A 201 -3.48 11.64 9.02
C GLU A 201 -4.75 10.79 8.90
N TYR A 202 -5.17 10.17 10.01
CA TYR A 202 -6.38 9.34 10.08
C TYR A 202 -7.66 10.15 9.83
N LEU A 203 -7.80 11.31 10.47
CA LEU A 203 -8.97 12.18 10.29
C LEU A 203 -9.03 12.79 8.89
N GLU A 204 -7.89 13.18 8.32
CA GLU A 204 -7.80 13.65 6.94
C GLU A 204 -8.20 12.55 5.94
N TRP A 205 -7.75 11.33 6.18
CA TRP A 205 -8.15 10.17 5.40
C TRP A 205 -9.66 9.95 5.48
N LYS A 206 -10.24 9.83 6.69
CA LYS A 206 -11.70 9.64 6.88
C LYS A 206 -12.49 10.74 6.16
N LYS A 207 -12.14 12.01 6.40
CA LYS A 207 -12.80 13.16 5.77
C LYS A 207 -12.75 13.05 4.25
N PHE A 208 -11.59 12.68 3.68
CA PHE A 208 -11.47 12.47 2.24
C PHE A 208 -12.41 11.37 1.74
N ILE A 209 -12.47 10.22 2.42
CA ILE A 209 -13.36 9.12 2.03
C ILE A 209 -14.82 9.58 2.05
N HIS A 210 -15.28 10.22 3.13
CA HIS A 210 -16.65 10.73 3.23
C HIS A 210 -17.03 11.69 2.09
N LEU A 211 -16.12 12.61 1.73
CA LEU A 211 -16.39 13.59 0.67
C LEU A 211 -16.42 13.00 -0.73
N ASN A 212 -15.74 11.87 -0.97
CA ASN A 212 -15.51 11.33 -2.31
C ASN A 212 -16.23 10.00 -2.59
N SER A 213 -17.10 9.56 -1.68
CA SER A 213 -17.77 8.25 -1.71
C SER A 213 -19.25 8.35 -2.10
N LYS A 214 -19.57 9.10 -3.16
CA LYS A 214 -20.97 9.44 -3.53
C LYS A 214 -21.89 8.24 -3.78
N HIS A 215 -21.33 7.10 -4.18
CA HIS A 215 -22.07 5.89 -4.52
C HIS A 215 -21.73 4.72 -3.59
N ILE A 216 -21.20 5.02 -2.41
CA ILE A 216 -20.73 4.04 -1.46
C ILE A 216 -21.37 4.37 -0.11
N LYS A 217 -21.99 3.37 0.51
CA LYS A 217 -22.46 3.49 1.89
C LYS A 217 -21.27 3.34 2.84
N ILE A 218 -21.06 4.31 3.71
CA ILE A 218 -19.97 4.30 4.69
C ILE A 218 -20.52 3.85 6.05
N ILE A 219 -19.85 2.89 6.66
CA ILE A 219 -20.09 2.40 8.01
C ILE A 219 -18.82 2.65 8.84
N GLU A 220 -18.97 3.01 10.10
CA GLU A 220 -17.85 3.09 11.05
C GLU A 220 -17.89 1.86 11.97
N GLU A 221 -16.77 1.15 12.08
CA GLU A 221 -16.65 -0.12 12.83
C GLU A 221 -15.44 -0.17 13.75
#